data_AF-A0A949XEP6-F1
#
_entry.id   AF-A0A949XEP6-F1
#
_cell.length_a   1.000
_cell.length_b   1.000
_cell.length_c   1.000
_cell.angle_alpha   90.00
_cell.angle_beta   90.00
_cell.angle_gamma   90.00
#
_symmetry.space_group_name_H-M   'P 1'
#
loop_
_entity.id
_entity.type
_entity.pdbx_description
1 polymer ?
#
loop_
_entity_poly.entity_id
_entity_poly.type
_entity_poly.pdbx_seq_one_letter_code
_entity_poly.pdbx_strand_id
1 'polypeptide(L)'
;MNLATRLTENFSANIRKRGEQYHREGRVYIGEGSESGLWALVHGSQTYEVDLNFINGKLSVWCGCPYFGDTGNLCKHLWATIVTADKRGYLGELASAASFGLEIQDYDDYDVEDRLDHEPHYHQPLTASRLLQLPGIRQNLPASNRASWQQQLAEFLGRPTRPVQAEASWPVNREVLYLIDAANSLSGQGLSLSLQYRDQKVNGSWGAPRPLTARRSDIAQMVTAEDREILSVLAGGEQYSYYAYEQLPSSFWLRPALADLLMPMLARTGRCCLRTHNGSNALTPLTWDAGGAWNLELEINRADDGEFALRGCFRRHEEYMDLAVPVLVTPGLLFTMDRAAVLTHEAAWEWIVALRAKGSLSISKKDQDEFLSVLLASPNLPPLTVPTEISWQEVMPPAQPHLKIFKHKDPYRDERLRAELSFAYEEQLIFHSDPARGFFDSVNRRFLRRDLNAERIAAELLDQLGVKSR
;
A
#
# COMPACT_ATOMS: atom_id res chain seq x y z
N MET A 1 -1.73 -21.62 45.74
CA MET A 1 -1.71 -22.47 44.52
C MET A 1 -0.82 -21.75 43.52
N ASN A 2 0.07 -22.41 42.77
CA ASN A 2 0.95 -21.72 41.83
C ASN A 2 0.19 -21.27 40.57
N LEU A 3 0.56 -20.12 40.00
CA LEU A 3 -0.08 -19.43 38.87
C LEU A 3 -0.22 -20.32 37.64
N ALA A 4 0.82 -21.11 37.32
CA ALA A 4 0.82 -22.04 36.20
C ALA A 4 -0.27 -23.10 36.36
N THR A 5 -0.53 -23.61 37.57
CA THR A 5 -1.63 -24.57 37.79
C THR A 5 -2.99 -23.91 37.57
N ARG A 6 -3.15 -22.66 38.02
CA ARG A 6 -4.41 -21.92 37.86
C ARG A 6 -4.71 -21.55 36.41
N LEU A 7 -3.68 -21.32 35.59
CA LEU A 7 -3.79 -20.96 34.19
C LEU A 7 -3.65 -22.17 33.24
N THR A 8 -3.49 -23.39 33.77
CA THR A 8 -3.18 -24.58 32.96
C THR A 8 -4.21 -24.85 31.87
N GLU A 9 -5.50 -24.68 32.18
CA GLU A 9 -6.60 -24.98 31.26
C GLU A 9 -6.74 -23.94 30.14
N ASN A 10 -6.23 -22.73 30.34
CA ASN A 10 -6.23 -21.67 29.33
C ASN A 10 -5.19 -21.90 28.23
N PHE A 11 -4.18 -22.76 28.46
CA PHE A 11 -3.10 -23.03 27.51
C PHE A 11 -3.13 -24.47 26.99
N SER A 12 -3.10 -24.62 25.67
CA SER A 12 -3.01 -25.95 25.05
C SER A 12 -1.74 -26.70 25.47
N ALA A 13 -1.80 -28.04 25.54
CA ALA A 13 -0.68 -28.86 26.00
C ALA A 13 0.62 -28.64 25.19
N ASN A 14 0.50 -28.38 23.87
CA ASN A 14 1.65 -28.09 23.01
C ASN A 14 2.30 -26.73 23.36
N ILE A 15 1.49 -25.71 23.66
CA ILE A 15 1.98 -24.38 24.06
C ILE A 15 2.67 -24.46 25.42
N ARG A 16 2.08 -25.19 26.37
CA ARG A 16 2.67 -25.41 27.69
C ARG A 16 4.02 -26.11 27.60
N LYS A 17 4.11 -27.21 26.84
CA LYS A 17 5.36 -27.95 26.61
C LYS A 17 6.46 -27.07 26.02
N ARG A 18 6.15 -26.22 25.03
CA ARG A 18 7.12 -25.30 24.42
C ARG A 18 7.51 -24.16 25.36
N GLY A 19 6.58 -23.61 26.15
CA GLY A 19 6.89 -22.55 27.10
C GLY A 19 7.74 -23.05 28.28
N GLU A 20 7.50 -24.27 28.76
CA GLU A 20 8.36 -24.92 29.77
C GLU A 20 9.80 -25.10 29.27
N GLN A 21 9.96 -25.46 27.99
CA GLN A 21 11.27 -25.52 27.36
C GLN A 21 11.96 -24.16 27.36
N TYR A 22 11.24 -23.08 27.04
CA TYR A 22 11.81 -21.72 27.02
C TYR A 22 12.25 -21.27 28.41
N HIS A 23 11.45 -21.57 29.44
CA HIS A 23 11.83 -21.33 30.82
C HIS A 23 13.08 -22.13 31.22
N ARG A 24 13.14 -23.43 30.89
CA ARG A 24 14.27 -24.30 31.22
C ARG A 24 15.57 -23.87 30.56
N GLU A 25 15.48 -23.35 29.34
CA GLU A 25 16.62 -22.80 28.60
C GLU A 25 17.02 -21.39 29.06
N GLY A 26 16.40 -20.83 30.10
CA GLY A 26 16.76 -19.54 30.68
C GLY A 26 16.44 -18.34 29.77
N ARG A 27 15.49 -18.48 28.85
CA ARG A 27 15.19 -17.46 27.82
C ARG A 27 14.36 -16.29 28.32
N VAL A 28 13.85 -16.34 29.55
CA VAL A 28 12.98 -15.31 30.15
C VAL A 28 13.79 -14.43 31.09
N TYR A 29 13.78 -13.13 30.80
CA TYR A 29 14.38 -12.09 31.63
C TYR A 29 13.29 -11.17 32.17
N ILE A 30 13.08 -11.18 33.48
CA ILE A 30 12.14 -10.26 34.12
C ILE A 30 12.86 -8.93 34.32
N GLY A 31 12.32 -7.85 33.75
CA GLY A 31 12.85 -6.51 34.00
C GLY A 31 12.20 -5.85 35.21
N GLU A 32 10.87 -5.95 35.33
CA GLU A 32 10.12 -5.43 36.47
C GLU A 32 9.10 -6.47 36.94
N GLY A 33 8.92 -6.60 38.26
CA GLY A 33 7.97 -7.54 38.83
C GLY A 33 7.56 -7.11 40.23
N SER A 34 6.27 -7.21 40.51
CA SER A 34 5.64 -6.88 41.79
C SER A 34 4.62 -7.96 42.18
N GLU A 35 3.84 -7.70 43.23
CA GLU A 35 2.76 -8.60 43.65
C GLU A 35 1.55 -8.57 42.69
N SER A 36 1.44 -7.56 41.83
CA SER A 36 0.31 -7.32 40.93
C SER A 36 0.69 -7.08 39.47
N GLY A 37 1.97 -6.87 39.13
CA GLY A 37 2.43 -6.63 37.75
C GLY A 37 3.74 -7.35 37.45
N LEU A 38 3.96 -7.67 36.17
CA LEU A 38 5.19 -8.30 35.69
C LEU A 38 5.47 -7.95 34.23
N TRP A 39 6.64 -7.38 33.99
CA TRP A 39 7.20 -7.10 32.69
C TRP A 39 8.45 -7.94 32.42
N ALA A 40 8.51 -8.60 31.27
CA ALA A 40 9.60 -9.49 30.91
C ALA A 40 9.96 -9.46 29.42
N LEU A 41 11.23 -9.78 29.13
CA LEU A 41 11.76 -10.05 27.81
C LEU A 41 12.00 -11.56 27.62
N VAL A 42 11.49 -12.13 26.52
CA VAL A 42 11.59 -13.55 26.20
C VAL A 42 12.34 -13.77 24.89
N HIS A 43 13.48 -14.44 24.95
CA HIS A 43 14.36 -14.70 23.80
C HIS A 43 13.92 -15.93 22.99
N GLY A 44 13.21 -15.70 21.89
CA GLY A 44 12.79 -16.70 20.91
C GLY A 44 13.63 -16.65 19.62
N SER A 45 12.97 -16.51 18.47
CA SER A 45 13.62 -16.12 17.20
C SER A 45 14.11 -14.67 17.23
N GLN A 46 13.47 -13.85 18.08
CA GLN A 46 13.82 -12.49 18.45
C GLN A 46 13.48 -12.31 19.94
N THR A 47 13.76 -11.15 20.52
CA THR A 47 13.37 -10.83 21.90
C THR A 47 11.96 -10.26 21.90
N TYR A 48 11.05 -10.89 22.63
CA TYR A 48 9.65 -10.47 22.74
C TYR A 48 9.35 -9.92 24.12
N GLU A 49 8.65 -8.81 24.17
CA GLU A 49 8.13 -8.21 25.40
C GLU A 49 6.86 -8.94 25.84
N VAL A 50 6.70 -9.08 27.15
CA VAL A 50 5.59 -9.78 27.80
C VAL A 50 5.18 -9.00 29.04
N ASP A 51 3.89 -8.68 29.11
CA ASP A 51 3.26 -7.96 30.20
C ASP A 51 2.16 -8.79 30.83
N LEU A 52 2.15 -8.87 32.15
CA LEU A 52 1.10 -9.47 32.95
C LEU A 52 0.71 -8.48 34.05
N ASN A 53 -0.54 -8.03 34.07
CA ASN A 53 -1.04 -7.08 35.06
C ASN A 53 -2.31 -7.64 35.71
N PHE A 54 -2.32 -7.69 37.04
CA PHE A 54 -3.44 -8.14 37.85
C PHE A 54 -4.04 -6.96 38.60
N ILE A 55 -5.22 -6.52 38.17
CA ILE A 55 -5.91 -5.37 38.74
C ILE A 55 -7.39 -5.74 38.92
N ASN A 56 -7.98 -5.44 40.07
CA ASN A 56 -9.42 -5.63 40.35
C ASN A 56 -9.96 -7.04 40.04
N GLY A 57 -9.16 -8.09 40.30
CA GLY A 57 -9.58 -9.47 40.05
C GLY A 57 -9.51 -9.89 38.57
N LYS A 58 -8.86 -9.11 37.71
CA LYS A 58 -8.62 -9.43 36.30
C LYS A 58 -7.13 -9.49 36.01
N LEU A 59 -6.71 -10.55 35.33
CA LEU A 59 -5.37 -10.71 34.81
C LEU A 59 -5.36 -10.31 33.33
N SER A 60 -4.84 -9.13 33.04
CA SER A 60 -4.57 -8.67 31.68
C SER A 60 -3.21 -9.20 31.24
N VAL A 61 -3.17 -9.82 30.06
CA VAL A 61 -1.95 -10.37 29.49
C VAL A 61 -1.69 -9.83 28.10
N TRP A 62 -0.43 -9.53 27.83
CA TRP A 62 0.02 -9.11 26.52
C TRP A 62 1.38 -9.73 26.17
N CYS A 63 1.59 -10.02 24.90
CA CYS A 63 2.88 -10.44 24.41
C CYS A 63 3.11 -9.93 22.99
N GLY A 64 4.24 -9.26 22.75
CA GLY A 64 4.63 -8.74 21.45
C GLY A 64 5.03 -9.80 20.42
N CYS A 65 4.62 -11.06 20.57
CA CYS A 65 4.97 -12.13 19.64
C CYS A 65 3.90 -12.36 18.56
N PRO A 66 4.29 -12.80 17.34
CA PRO A 66 3.36 -12.93 16.21
C PRO A 66 2.18 -13.85 16.51
N TYR A 67 2.42 -14.99 17.19
CA TYR A 67 1.33 -15.91 17.54
C TYR A 67 0.24 -15.25 18.40
N PHE A 68 0.63 -14.35 19.30
CA PHE A 68 -0.31 -13.64 20.17
C PHE A 68 -1.03 -12.54 19.39
N GLY A 69 -0.28 -11.68 18.68
CA GLY A 69 -0.84 -10.57 17.90
C GLY A 69 -1.76 -11.02 16.75
N ASP A 70 -1.41 -12.08 16.02
CA ASP A 70 -2.16 -12.50 14.82
C ASP A 70 -3.42 -13.31 15.16
N THR A 71 -3.43 -13.99 16.31
CA THR A 71 -4.50 -14.95 16.63
C THR A 71 -5.32 -14.57 17.86
N GLY A 72 -4.87 -13.57 18.62
CA GLY A 72 -5.45 -13.24 19.93
C GLY A 72 -5.38 -14.40 20.91
N ASN A 73 -4.51 -15.40 20.71
CA ASN A 73 -4.40 -16.56 21.59
C ASN A 73 -3.14 -16.53 22.45
N LEU A 74 -3.26 -17.12 23.63
CA LEU A 74 -2.18 -17.22 24.61
C LEU A 74 -1.00 -18.03 24.06
N CYS A 75 0.19 -17.44 24.11
CA CYS A 75 1.38 -17.96 23.45
C CYS A 75 2.35 -18.68 24.40
N LYS A 76 3.35 -19.36 23.83
CA LYS A 76 4.40 -20.04 24.61
C LYS A 76 5.28 -19.09 25.42
N HIS A 77 5.39 -17.82 25.02
CA HIS A 77 6.18 -16.82 25.74
C HIS A 77 5.46 -16.36 27.01
N LEU A 78 4.15 -16.12 26.92
CA LEU A 78 3.29 -15.91 28.09
C LEU A 78 3.40 -17.06 29.08
N TRP A 79 3.29 -18.30 28.60
CA TRP A 79 3.46 -19.47 29.46
C TRP A 79 4.84 -19.54 30.10
N ALA A 80 5.91 -19.30 29.34
CA ALA A 80 7.28 -19.27 29.86
C ALA A 80 7.46 -18.18 30.94
N THR A 81 6.86 -17.01 30.74
CA THR A 81 6.87 -15.90 31.69
C THR A 81 6.09 -16.25 32.96
N ILE A 82 4.89 -16.83 32.85
CA ILE A 82 4.07 -17.29 33.99
C ILE A 82 4.83 -18.34 34.82
N VAL A 83 5.46 -19.33 34.18
CA VAL A 83 6.27 -20.35 34.87
C VAL A 83 7.49 -19.73 35.57
N THR A 84 8.08 -18.69 34.96
CA THR A 84 9.22 -17.98 35.54
C THR A 84 8.79 -17.10 36.72
N ALA A 85 7.64 -16.44 36.62
CA ALA A 85 7.03 -15.64 37.66
C ALA A 85 6.71 -16.49 38.90
N ASP A 86 6.11 -17.66 38.67
CA ASP A 86 5.79 -18.64 39.72
C ASP A 86 7.00 -19.05 40.53
N LYS A 87 8.12 -19.35 39.86
CA LYS A 87 9.34 -19.79 40.55
C LYS A 87 10.08 -18.66 41.25
N ARG A 88 9.83 -17.42 40.87
CA ARG A 88 10.47 -16.23 41.44
C ARG A 88 9.56 -15.46 42.41
N GLY A 89 8.32 -15.91 42.61
CA GLY A 89 7.40 -15.36 43.61
C GLY A 89 6.77 -14.02 43.22
N TYR A 90 6.66 -13.71 41.92
CA TYR A 90 5.95 -12.52 41.44
C TYR A 90 4.45 -12.80 41.25
N LEU A 91 3.64 -11.75 41.13
CA LEU A 91 2.17 -11.84 40.99
C LEU A 91 1.50 -12.56 42.19
N GLY A 92 1.98 -12.28 43.41
CA GLY A 92 1.48 -12.88 44.66
C GLY A 92 -0.01 -12.60 44.95
N GLU A 93 -0.52 -11.44 44.55
CA GLU A 93 -1.95 -11.10 44.68
C GLU A 93 -2.81 -12.00 43.79
N LEU A 94 -2.39 -12.21 42.54
CA LEU A 94 -3.02 -13.14 41.62
C LEU A 94 -2.96 -14.58 42.14
N ALA A 95 -1.84 -15.00 42.74
CA ALA A 95 -1.70 -16.34 43.31
C ALA A 95 -2.65 -16.58 44.50
N SER A 96 -3.05 -15.50 45.20
CA SER A 96 -3.87 -15.52 46.41
C SER A 96 -5.36 -15.22 46.17
N ALA A 97 -5.72 -14.67 45.01
CA ALA A 97 -7.11 -14.34 44.66
C ALA A 97 -8.01 -15.57 44.60
N ALA A 98 -9.24 -15.52 45.12
CA ALA A 98 -10.18 -16.65 45.12
C ALA A 98 -10.60 -17.06 43.70
N SER A 99 -10.85 -16.08 42.83
CA SER A 99 -11.11 -16.24 41.40
C SER A 99 -10.59 -15.01 40.66
N PHE A 100 -10.31 -15.16 39.37
CA PHE A 100 -9.95 -14.04 38.50
C PHE A 100 -10.41 -14.31 37.07
N GLY A 101 -10.65 -13.23 36.31
CA GLY A 101 -10.86 -13.29 34.86
C GLY A 101 -9.52 -13.16 34.12
N LEU A 102 -9.31 -13.94 33.06
CA LEU A 102 -8.17 -13.76 32.15
C LEU A 102 -8.62 -12.94 30.95
N GLU A 103 -7.97 -11.80 30.73
CA GLU A 103 -8.26 -10.91 29.60
C GLU A 103 -7.02 -10.74 28.74
N ILE A 104 -7.23 -10.85 27.43
CA ILE A 104 -6.21 -10.61 26.41
C ILE A 104 -6.33 -9.14 26.04
N GLN A 105 -5.26 -8.39 26.23
CA GLN A 105 -5.28 -6.96 25.97
C GLN A 105 -5.07 -6.71 24.47
N ASP A 106 -6.13 -6.27 23.78
CA ASP A 106 -6.07 -5.84 22.37
C ASP A 106 -5.60 -4.38 22.29
N TYR A 107 -4.85 -4.04 21.24
CA TYR A 107 -4.22 -2.72 21.08
C TYR A 107 -5.20 -1.60 20.62
N ASP A 108 -6.48 -1.94 20.38
CA ASP A 108 -7.46 -1.05 19.73
C ASP A 108 -8.52 -0.43 20.65
N ASP A 109 -8.34 -0.45 21.99
CA ASP A 109 -9.24 0.26 22.92
C ASP A 109 -8.50 1.37 23.69
N TYR A 110 -8.17 2.45 22.98
CA TYR A 110 -7.84 3.75 23.54
C TYR A 110 -8.97 4.74 23.22
N ASP A 111 -10.05 4.69 23.99
CA ASP A 111 -10.95 5.84 24.11
C ASP A 111 -10.20 6.97 24.85
N VAL A 112 -9.96 8.08 24.14
CA VAL A 112 -9.16 9.23 24.60
C VAL A 112 -9.97 10.19 25.50
N GLU A 113 -11.06 9.74 26.10
CA GLU A 113 -11.96 10.59 26.89
C GLU A 113 -12.29 10.03 28.28
N ASP A 114 -11.29 9.60 29.07
CA ASP A 114 -11.30 9.86 30.52
C ASP A 114 -9.96 9.49 31.17
N ARG A 115 -9.13 10.50 31.47
CA ARG A 115 -8.21 10.59 32.63
C ARG A 115 -7.14 11.67 32.42
N LEU A 116 -7.50 12.87 32.83
CA LEU A 116 -6.53 13.76 33.46
C LEU A 116 -6.03 13.05 34.74
N ASP A 117 -4.70 12.96 34.90
CA ASP A 117 -3.93 12.61 36.12
C ASP A 117 -3.11 11.29 36.18
N HIS A 118 -2.90 10.56 35.09
CA HIS A 118 -1.78 9.60 35.04
C HIS A 118 -1.05 9.66 33.69
N GLU A 119 0.18 10.22 33.69
CA GLU A 119 1.06 10.16 32.52
C GLU A 119 1.28 8.69 32.11
N PRO A 120 0.99 8.30 30.86
CA PRO A 120 1.39 7.00 30.37
C PRO A 120 2.92 6.97 30.33
N HIS A 121 3.53 6.09 31.13
CA HIS A 121 4.95 5.82 31.07
C HIS A 121 5.28 5.17 29.71
N TYR A 122 5.52 6.00 28.70
CA TYR A 122 6.16 5.59 27.46
C TYR A 122 7.58 5.10 27.82
N HIS A 123 7.75 3.79 27.95
CA HIS A 123 9.09 3.21 28.00
C HIS A 123 9.70 3.40 26.60
N GLN A 124 10.48 4.47 26.44
CA GLN A 124 11.31 4.68 25.26
C GLN A 124 12.12 3.40 24.98
N PRO A 125 12.25 2.97 23.71
CA PRO A 125 13.10 1.83 23.38
C PRO A 125 14.50 2.07 23.94
N LEU A 126 14.95 1.16 24.80
CA LEU A 126 16.23 1.30 25.48
C LEU A 126 17.35 1.37 24.44
N THR A 127 18.12 2.46 24.46
CA THR A 127 19.38 2.52 23.72
C THR A 127 20.31 1.41 24.21
N ALA A 128 21.19 0.89 23.34
CA ALA A 128 22.15 -0.16 23.69
C ALA A 128 22.97 0.16 24.97
N SER A 129 23.21 1.45 25.22
CA SER A 129 23.88 1.96 26.42
C SER A 129 23.07 1.77 27.72
N ARG A 130 21.74 1.84 27.66
CA ARG A 130 20.85 1.68 28.83
C ARG A 130 20.61 0.21 29.16
N LEU A 131 20.59 -0.66 28.15
CA LEU A 131 20.59 -2.12 28.31
C LEU A 131 21.82 -2.61 29.09
N LEU A 132 23.00 -2.02 28.89
CA LEU A 132 24.23 -2.40 29.61
C LEU A 132 24.29 -1.90 31.08
N GLN A 133 23.33 -1.07 31.51
CA GLN A 133 23.30 -0.46 32.83
C GLN A 133 22.30 -1.12 33.80
N LEU A 134 21.49 -2.08 33.33
CA LEU A 134 20.54 -2.81 34.18
C LEU A 134 21.29 -3.71 35.19
N PRO A 135 20.93 -3.68 36.49
CA PRO A 135 21.54 -4.54 37.50
C PRO A 135 21.23 -6.00 37.20
N GLY A 136 22.26 -6.82 36.95
CA GLY A 136 22.13 -8.26 36.68
C GLY A 136 22.79 -8.74 35.38
N ILE A 137 22.94 -7.87 34.38
CA ILE A 137 23.63 -8.23 33.11
C ILE A 137 25.14 -8.41 33.31
N ARG A 138 25.74 -7.69 34.27
CA ARG A 138 27.17 -7.84 34.61
C ARG A 138 27.53 -9.15 35.30
N GLN A 139 26.58 -9.87 35.92
CA GLN A 139 26.91 -11.00 36.80
C GLN A 139 26.92 -12.37 36.08
N ASN A 140 26.48 -12.44 34.82
CA ASN A 140 26.52 -13.67 34.01
C ASN A 140 27.29 -13.52 32.69
N LEU A 141 28.08 -12.47 32.53
CA LEU A 141 29.15 -12.48 31.53
C LEU A 141 30.27 -13.34 32.12
N PRO A 142 30.64 -14.50 31.52
CA PRO A 142 31.81 -15.22 31.96
C PRO A 142 32.97 -14.23 31.95
N ALA A 143 33.70 -14.12 33.05
CA ALA A 143 34.85 -13.22 33.15
C ALA A 143 35.70 -13.46 31.91
N SER A 144 35.70 -12.50 30.96
CA SER A 144 36.46 -12.65 29.74
C SER A 144 37.91 -12.55 30.16
N ASN A 145 38.52 -13.71 30.38
CA ASN A 145 39.95 -13.86 30.27
C ASN A 145 40.31 -13.15 28.97
N ARG A 146 41.22 -12.17 29.00
CA ARG A 146 41.59 -11.34 27.84
C ARG A 146 42.17 -12.27 26.77
N ALA A 147 41.29 -12.90 26.02
CA ALA A 147 41.60 -13.70 24.88
C ALA A 147 42.14 -12.71 23.86
N SER A 148 43.41 -12.86 23.50
CA SER A 148 44.04 -12.01 22.49
C SER A 148 43.16 -12.03 21.24
N TRP A 149 43.21 -10.99 20.43
CA TRP A 149 42.48 -10.94 19.16
C TRP A 149 42.71 -12.20 18.30
N GLN A 150 43.80 -12.94 18.52
CA GLN A 150 44.09 -14.24 17.91
C GLN A 150 43.17 -15.37 18.39
N GLN A 151 42.78 -15.41 19.67
CA GLN A 151 41.80 -16.35 20.19
C GLN A 151 40.38 -15.99 19.77
N GLN A 152 40.06 -14.69 19.68
CA GLN A 152 38.79 -14.23 19.10
C GLN A 152 38.71 -14.60 17.61
N LEU A 153 39.78 -14.39 16.85
CA LEU A 153 39.87 -14.81 15.45
C LEU A 153 39.78 -16.34 15.29
N ALA A 154 40.39 -17.11 16.20
CA ALA A 154 40.28 -18.56 16.21
C ALA A 154 38.86 -19.04 16.55
N GLU A 155 38.11 -18.33 17.40
CA GLU A 155 36.68 -18.60 17.63
C GLU A 155 35.82 -18.21 16.40
N PHE A 156 36.13 -17.11 15.72
CA PHE A 156 35.45 -16.73 14.47
C PHE A 156 35.68 -17.77 13.35
N LEU A 157 36.92 -18.24 13.19
CA LEU A 157 37.31 -19.21 12.18
C LEU A 157 36.98 -20.66 12.59
N GLY A 158 36.86 -20.93 13.88
CA GLY A 158 36.58 -22.25 14.47
C GLY A 158 35.11 -22.50 14.74
N ARG A 159 34.24 -21.48 14.69
CA ARG A 159 32.80 -21.68 14.56
C ARG A 159 32.57 -22.38 13.23
N PRO A 160 32.09 -23.63 13.21
CA PRO A 160 31.60 -24.18 11.96
C PRO A 160 30.52 -23.20 11.51
N THR A 161 30.71 -22.54 10.36
CA THR A 161 29.60 -21.99 9.61
C THR A 161 28.62 -23.14 9.56
N ARG A 162 27.50 -23.01 10.29
CA ARG A 162 26.38 -23.92 10.14
C ARG A 162 26.19 -23.93 8.62
N PRO A 163 26.46 -25.04 7.91
CA PRO A 163 26.29 -25.02 6.48
C PRO A 163 24.87 -24.53 6.30
N VAL A 164 24.70 -23.42 5.57
CA VAL A 164 23.40 -23.10 4.97
C VAL A 164 23.01 -24.44 4.36
N GLN A 165 22.06 -25.14 5.00
CA GLN A 165 21.80 -26.56 4.72
C GLN A 165 21.60 -26.61 3.22
N ALA A 166 22.56 -27.17 2.46
CA ALA A 166 22.71 -26.96 1.02
C ALA A 166 21.35 -26.63 0.39
N GLU A 167 21.03 -25.33 0.35
CA GLU A 167 19.67 -24.93 0.01
C GLU A 167 19.54 -25.34 -1.44
N ALA A 168 18.49 -26.10 -1.76
CA ALA A 168 18.35 -26.78 -3.03
C ALA A 168 18.68 -25.78 -4.16
N SER A 169 19.83 -25.98 -4.81
CA SER A 169 20.33 -25.07 -5.83
C SER A 169 19.25 -24.88 -6.89
N TRP A 170 18.96 -23.64 -7.27
CA TRP A 170 17.98 -23.34 -8.31
C TRP A 170 18.24 -24.21 -9.56
N PRO A 171 17.27 -25.00 -10.05
CA PRO A 171 17.50 -25.90 -11.16
C PRO A 171 17.89 -25.15 -12.44
N VAL A 172 18.97 -25.59 -13.10
CA VAL A 172 19.49 -24.92 -14.32
C VAL A 172 18.50 -24.98 -15.49
N ASN A 173 17.65 -26.01 -15.53
CA ASN A 173 16.63 -26.21 -16.55
C ASN A 173 15.26 -25.60 -16.18
N ARG A 174 15.22 -24.72 -15.17
CA ARG A 174 14.01 -24.02 -14.73
C ARG A 174 14.10 -22.55 -15.07
N GLU A 175 13.06 -22.03 -15.70
CA GLU A 175 12.91 -20.60 -15.93
C GLU A 175 11.66 -20.03 -15.26
N VAL A 176 11.78 -18.78 -14.82
CA VAL A 176 10.67 -17.99 -14.26
C VAL A 176 9.88 -17.36 -15.40
N LEU A 177 8.56 -17.39 -15.27
CA LEU A 177 7.59 -16.71 -16.11
C LEU A 177 6.86 -15.64 -15.28
N TYR A 178 6.59 -14.52 -15.92
CA TYR A 178 5.90 -13.38 -15.32
C TYR A 178 4.56 -13.21 -16.03
N LEU A 179 3.45 -13.33 -15.31
CA LEU A 179 2.12 -13.25 -15.91
C LEU A 179 1.38 -12.03 -15.39
N ILE A 180 1.06 -11.10 -16.28
CA ILE A 180 0.13 -10.00 -15.99
C ILE A 180 -1.29 -10.52 -16.13
N ASP A 181 -2.07 -10.47 -15.06
CA ASP A 181 -3.46 -10.93 -15.08
C ASP A 181 -4.40 -9.75 -15.36
N ALA A 182 -4.96 -9.69 -16.57
CA ALA A 182 -5.84 -8.60 -16.96
C ALA A 182 -7.13 -8.56 -16.13
N ALA A 183 -7.73 -9.71 -15.84
CA ALA A 183 -9.01 -9.78 -15.13
C ALA A 183 -8.86 -9.34 -13.67
N ASN A 184 -7.81 -9.81 -12.98
CA ASN A 184 -7.52 -9.38 -11.61
C ASN A 184 -7.07 -7.92 -11.56
N SER A 185 -6.31 -7.44 -12.54
CA SER A 185 -5.89 -6.04 -12.58
C SER A 185 -7.07 -5.07 -12.73
N LEU A 186 -8.13 -5.48 -13.43
CA LEU A 186 -9.35 -4.67 -13.59
C LEU A 186 -10.24 -4.64 -12.33
N SER A 187 -10.18 -5.68 -11.49
CA SER A 187 -11.01 -5.76 -10.28
C SER A 187 -10.33 -5.20 -9.02
N GLY A 188 -9.00 -5.07 -9.02
CA GLY A 188 -8.23 -4.50 -7.91
C GLY A 188 -7.69 -3.09 -8.17
N GLN A 189 -6.92 -2.58 -7.20
CA GLN A 189 -6.37 -1.22 -7.22
C GLN A 189 -4.95 -1.14 -7.82
N GLY A 190 -4.53 -2.11 -8.63
CA GLY A 190 -3.17 -2.16 -9.17
C GLY A 190 -2.96 -3.27 -10.19
N LEU A 191 -1.74 -3.35 -10.71
CA LEU A 191 -1.38 -4.35 -11.71
C LEU A 191 -1.10 -5.71 -11.04
N SER A 192 -1.88 -6.73 -11.40
CA SER A 192 -1.72 -8.07 -10.86
C SER A 192 -0.62 -8.83 -11.61
N LEU A 193 0.46 -9.17 -10.91
CA LEU A 193 1.58 -9.96 -11.41
C LEU A 193 1.61 -11.32 -10.72
N SER A 194 1.51 -12.42 -11.47
CA SER A 194 1.74 -13.78 -10.97
C SER A 194 3.10 -14.31 -11.40
N LEU A 195 3.81 -14.93 -10.47
CA LEU A 195 5.05 -15.65 -10.72
C LEU A 195 4.76 -17.13 -11.00
N GLN A 196 5.27 -17.62 -12.11
CA GLN A 196 5.24 -19.04 -12.47
C GLN A 196 6.63 -19.52 -12.85
N TYR A 197 6.79 -20.83 -12.94
CA TYR A 197 7.98 -21.44 -13.52
C TYR A 197 7.59 -22.55 -14.49
N ARG A 198 8.51 -22.88 -15.38
CA ARG A 198 8.44 -24.10 -16.18
C ARG A 198 9.81 -24.76 -16.25
N ASP A 199 9.80 -26.08 -16.28
CA ASP A 199 11.01 -26.90 -16.39
C ASP A 199 11.16 -27.39 -17.83
N GLN A 200 12.39 -27.38 -18.34
CA GLN A 200 12.72 -27.96 -19.63
C GLN A 200 12.72 -29.48 -19.50
N LYS A 201 11.98 -30.14 -20.39
CA LYS A 201 11.97 -31.60 -20.52
C LYS A 201 13.25 -32.07 -21.19
N VAL A 202 13.53 -33.37 -21.05
CA VAL A 202 14.71 -34.04 -21.66
C VAL A 202 14.77 -33.87 -23.19
N ASN A 203 13.63 -33.72 -23.85
CA ASN A 203 13.54 -33.49 -25.29
C ASN A 203 13.76 -32.01 -25.72
N GLY A 204 14.16 -31.14 -24.78
CA GLY A 204 14.36 -29.70 -25.02
C GLY A 204 13.08 -28.86 -25.04
N SER A 205 11.90 -29.47 -25.05
CA SER A 205 10.62 -28.74 -24.99
C SER A 205 10.28 -28.31 -23.56
N TRP A 206 9.52 -27.22 -23.43
CA TRP A 206 9.12 -26.70 -22.13
C TRP A 206 7.88 -27.42 -21.56
N GLY A 207 7.89 -27.66 -20.26
CA GLY A 207 6.71 -28.14 -19.52
C GLY A 207 5.61 -27.08 -19.36
N ALA A 208 4.46 -27.52 -18.85
CA ALA A 208 3.37 -26.61 -18.51
C ALA A 208 3.78 -25.68 -17.34
N PRO A 209 3.44 -24.38 -17.40
CA PRO A 209 3.70 -23.43 -16.31
C PRO A 209 3.03 -23.84 -14.99
N ARG A 210 3.71 -23.59 -13.87
CA ARG A 210 3.20 -23.84 -12.50
C ARG A 210 3.49 -22.65 -11.59
N PRO A 211 2.67 -22.38 -10.56
CA PRO A 211 2.93 -21.32 -9.58
C PRO A 211 4.33 -21.45 -8.96
N LEU A 212 5.07 -20.35 -8.91
CA LEU A 212 6.39 -20.32 -8.30
C LEU A 212 6.27 -20.11 -6.79
N THR A 213 6.86 -21.01 -6.02
CA THR A 213 7.00 -20.93 -4.57
C THR A 213 8.48 -20.77 -4.23
N ALA A 214 9.03 -19.57 -4.43
CA ALA A 214 10.43 -19.26 -4.19
C ALA A 214 10.64 -18.67 -2.79
N ARG A 215 11.83 -18.87 -2.23
CA ARG A 215 12.29 -18.16 -1.02
C ARG A 215 13.14 -16.94 -1.39
N ARG A 216 13.26 -16.00 -0.46
CA ARG A 216 14.13 -14.83 -0.60
C ARG A 216 15.60 -15.25 -0.69
N SER A 217 16.01 -16.28 0.06
CA SER A 217 17.34 -16.87 -0.05
C SER A 217 17.64 -17.50 -1.42
N ASP A 218 16.62 -18.02 -2.11
CA ASP A 218 16.77 -18.64 -3.44
C ASP A 218 17.15 -17.60 -4.52
N ILE A 219 16.78 -16.33 -4.34
CA ILE A 219 17.00 -15.27 -5.34
C ILE A 219 18.50 -15.16 -5.69
N ALA A 220 19.39 -15.23 -4.69
CA ALA A 220 20.83 -15.14 -4.92
C ALA A 220 21.38 -16.29 -5.78
N GLN A 221 20.68 -17.41 -5.82
CA GLN A 221 21.11 -18.64 -6.51
C GLN A 221 20.54 -18.78 -7.93
N MET A 222 19.62 -17.89 -8.34
CA MET A 222 19.02 -17.98 -9.67
C MET A 222 20.05 -17.71 -10.77
N VAL A 223 19.95 -18.44 -11.88
CA VAL A 223 20.93 -18.41 -12.98
C VAL A 223 20.91 -17.05 -13.70
N THR A 224 19.72 -16.57 -14.06
CA THR A 224 19.52 -15.36 -14.87
C THR A 224 19.64 -14.10 -14.03
N ALA A 225 20.46 -13.13 -14.48
CA ALA A 225 20.66 -11.88 -13.73
C ALA A 225 19.39 -11.03 -13.65
N GLU A 226 18.61 -11.02 -14.72
CA GLU A 226 17.32 -10.34 -14.80
C GLU A 226 16.32 -10.87 -13.77
N ASP A 227 16.30 -12.19 -13.54
CA ASP A 227 15.41 -12.80 -12.55
C ASP A 227 15.78 -12.37 -11.14
N ARG A 228 17.09 -12.32 -10.83
CA ARG A 228 17.60 -11.85 -9.54
C ARG A 228 17.21 -10.40 -9.28
N GLU A 229 17.35 -9.55 -10.28
CA GLU A 229 17.03 -8.12 -10.20
C GLU A 229 15.53 -7.91 -9.96
N ILE A 230 14.67 -8.47 -10.82
CA ILE A 230 13.21 -8.33 -10.75
C ILE A 230 12.67 -8.86 -9.42
N LEU A 231 13.08 -10.07 -9.03
CA LEU A 231 12.57 -10.70 -7.81
C LEU A 231 13.10 -10.02 -6.54
N SER A 232 14.30 -9.42 -6.58
CA SER A 232 14.81 -8.61 -5.47
C SER A 232 13.98 -7.34 -5.28
N VAL A 233 13.58 -6.67 -6.37
CA VAL A 233 12.69 -5.49 -6.31
C VAL A 233 11.32 -5.88 -5.77
N LEU A 234 10.74 -7.00 -6.24
CA LEU A 234 9.46 -7.51 -5.74
C LEU A 234 9.53 -7.89 -4.27
N ALA A 235 10.60 -8.57 -3.85
CA ALA A 235 10.84 -8.92 -2.45
C ALA A 235 10.96 -7.67 -1.56
N GLY A 236 11.59 -6.60 -2.04
CA GLY A 236 11.77 -5.35 -1.30
C GLY A 236 10.55 -4.41 -1.32
N GLY A 237 9.69 -4.51 -2.33
CA GLY A 237 8.55 -3.62 -2.56
C GLY A 237 7.33 -3.90 -1.69
N GLU A 238 7.22 -5.10 -1.10
CA GLU A 238 6.20 -5.41 -0.09
C GLU A 238 6.60 -4.84 1.27
N GLN A 239 5.88 -3.81 1.71
CA GLN A 239 6.07 -3.19 3.03
C GLN A 239 4.91 -3.41 4.01
N TYR A 240 3.84 -4.12 3.61
CA TYR A 240 2.76 -4.51 4.54
C TYR A 240 2.89 -5.97 4.99
N SER A 241 4.08 -6.30 5.47
CA SER A 241 4.27 -7.43 6.36
C SER A 241 5.26 -7.02 7.43
N TYR A 242 4.82 -6.93 8.68
CA TYR A 242 5.68 -6.58 9.82
C TYR A 242 6.76 -7.65 10.09
N TYR A 243 6.76 -8.74 9.31
CA TYR A 243 7.78 -9.77 9.25
C TYR A 243 8.20 -10.02 7.79
N ALA A 244 9.51 -10.03 7.53
CA ALA A 244 10.04 -10.49 6.25
C ALA A 244 9.76 -12.00 6.12
N TYR A 245 8.68 -12.37 5.41
CA TYR A 245 8.45 -13.76 5.04
C TYR A 245 9.62 -14.24 4.16
N GLU A 246 10.30 -15.30 4.61
CA GLU A 246 11.32 -15.98 3.80
C GLU A 246 10.73 -16.46 2.47
N GLN A 247 9.43 -16.76 2.43
CA GLN A 247 8.73 -17.20 1.24
C GLN A 247 8.17 -16.00 0.47
N LEU A 248 8.45 -15.94 -0.83
CA LEU A 248 7.84 -14.97 -1.74
C LEU A 248 6.41 -15.39 -2.06
N PRO A 249 5.46 -14.44 -2.07
CA PRO A 249 4.15 -14.67 -2.66
C PRO A 249 4.28 -15.12 -4.12
N SER A 250 3.34 -15.95 -4.58
CA SER A 250 3.25 -16.33 -5.99
C SER A 250 2.49 -15.30 -6.83
N SER A 251 1.86 -14.29 -6.19
CA SER A 251 1.17 -13.18 -6.84
C SER A 251 1.39 -11.88 -6.08
N PHE A 252 1.54 -10.79 -6.83
CA PHE A 252 1.81 -9.44 -6.33
C PHE A 252 0.80 -8.46 -6.92
N TRP A 253 0.42 -7.47 -6.12
CA TRP A 253 -0.31 -6.29 -6.57
C TRP A 253 0.66 -5.13 -6.68
N LEU A 254 1.05 -4.78 -7.90
CA LEU A 254 1.99 -3.71 -8.15
C LEU A 254 1.25 -2.37 -8.13
N ARG A 255 1.65 -1.50 -7.20
CA ARG A 255 1.22 -0.09 -7.20
C ARG A 255 1.77 0.62 -8.45
N PRO A 256 1.13 1.69 -8.95
CA PRO A 256 1.48 2.33 -10.23
C PRO A 256 2.98 2.61 -10.41
N ALA A 257 3.62 3.26 -9.43
CA ALA A 257 5.05 3.57 -9.52
C ALA A 257 5.97 2.32 -9.59
N LEU A 258 5.58 1.22 -8.91
CA LEU A 258 6.32 -0.04 -8.96
C LEU A 258 6.07 -0.78 -10.28
N ALA A 259 4.84 -0.71 -10.81
CA ALA A 259 4.49 -1.26 -12.11
C ALA A 259 5.27 -0.55 -13.23
N ASP A 260 5.31 0.80 -13.21
CA ASP A 260 6.07 1.63 -14.16
C ASP A 260 7.55 1.26 -14.18
N LEU A 261 8.14 1.00 -13.00
CA LEU A 261 9.53 0.56 -12.87
C LEU A 261 9.76 -0.87 -13.41
N LEU A 262 8.90 -1.81 -13.01
CA LEU A 262 9.12 -3.24 -13.29
C LEU A 262 8.75 -3.65 -14.71
N MET A 263 7.76 -3.01 -15.34
CA MET A 263 7.26 -3.44 -16.64
C MET A 263 8.34 -3.49 -17.75
N PRO A 264 9.21 -2.49 -17.92
CA PRO A 264 10.32 -2.57 -18.87
C PRO A 264 11.27 -3.74 -18.58
N MET A 265 11.57 -3.98 -17.30
CA MET A 265 12.47 -5.06 -16.85
C MET A 265 11.84 -6.43 -17.15
N LEU A 266 10.56 -6.59 -16.83
CA LEU A 266 9.79 -7.80 -17.07
C LEU A 266 9.71 -8.12 -18.57
N ALA A 267 9.37 -7.14 -19.40
CA ALA A 267 9.27 -7.33 -20.85
C ALA A 267 10.62 -7.69 -21.50
N ARG A 268 11.73 -7.09 -21.03
CA ARG A 268 13.10 -7.40 -21.50
C ARG A 268 13.47 -8.87 -21.33
N THR A 269 12.87 -9.58 -20.38
CA THR A 269 13.12 -11.01 -20.18
C THR A 269 12.62 -11.89 -21.33
N GLY A 270 11.72 -11.38 -22.18
CA GLY A 270 10.99 -12.18 -23.19
C GLY A 270 10.04 -13.23 -22.59
N ARG A 271 9.85 -13.21 -21.27
CA ARG A 271 9.10 -14.21 -20.49
C ARG A 271 7.93 -13.60 -19.71
N CYS A 272 7.70 -12.29 -19.87
CA CYS A 272 6.51 -11.62 -19.36
C CYS A 272 5.37 -11.76 -20.36
N CYS A 273 4.23 -12.29 -19.94
CA CYS A 273 3.09 -12.57 -20.80
C CYS A 273 1.80 -11.98 -20.20
N LEU A 274 0.85 -11.63 -21.06
CA LEU A 274 -0.48 -11.22 -20.62
C LEU A 274 -1.42 -12.43 -20.56
N ARG A 275 -2.13 -12.59 -19.44
CA ARG A 275 -3.22 -13.54 -19.27
C ARG A 275 -4.56 -12.83 -19.36
N THR A 276 -5.36 -13.22 -20.35
CA THR A 276 -6.75 -12.78 -20.51
C THR A 276 -7.73 -13.89 -20.09
N HIS A 277 -8.98 -13.54 -19.77
CA HIS A 277 -10.00 -14.49 -19.31
C HIS A 277 -10.37 -15.55 -20.38
N ASN A 278 -10.14 -15.27 -21.65
CA ASN A 278 -10.54 -16.12 -22.76
C ASN A 278 -9.52 -17.21 -23.09
N GLY A 279 -9.26 -18.11 -22.13
CA GLY A 279 -8.96 -19.54 -22.33
C GLY A 279 -7.82 -20.00 -23.25
N SER A 280 -7.12 -19.13 -23.99
CA SER A 280 -5.99 -19.54 -24.80
C SER A 280 -4.78 -19.70 -23.90
N ASN A 281 -4.36 -20.94 -23.65
CA ASN A 281 -3.09 -21.27 -23.00
C ASN A 281 -1.85 -20.80 -23.79
N ALA A 282 -2.03 -20.12 -24.93
CA ALA A 282 -0.96 -19.50 -25.69
C ALA A 282 -0.51 -18.22 -24.96
N LEU A 283 0.58 -18.35 -24.21
CA LEU A 283 1.27 -17.23 -23.59
C LEU A 283 2.06 -16.48 -24.66
N THR A 284 1.54 -15.32 -25.09
CA THR A 284 2.27 -14.40 -25.96
C THR A 284 3.11 -13.46 -25.10
N PRO A 285 4.45 -13.42 -25.29
CA PRO A 285 5.29 -12.48 -24.56
C PRO A 285 4.97 -11.03 -24.91
N LEU A 286 4.89 -10.20 -23.88
CA LEU A 286 4.76 -8.75 -23.99
C LEU A 286 6.12 -8.14 -24.35
N THR A 287 6.11 -7.27 -25.34
CA THR A 287 7.22 -6.38 -25.68
C THR A 287 7.02 -5.02 -25.03
N TRP A 288 8.11 -4.40 -24.58
CA TRP A 288 8.04 -3.04 -24.06
C TRP A 288 8.07 -2.04 -25.20
N ASP A 289 7.06 -1.18 -25.26
CA ASP A 289 7.03 -0.06 -26.19
C ASP A 289 7.77 1.14 -25.59
N ALA A 290 9.01 1.35 -26.06
CA ALA A 290 9.85 2.46 -25.67
C ALA A 290 9.57 3.77 -26.46
N GLY A 291 8.50 3.83 -27.26
CA GLY A 291 8.16 4.99 -28.10
C GLY A 291 7.67 6.22 -27.34
N GLY A 292 7.56 6.15 -26.02
CA GLY A 292 7.05 7.21 -25.14
C GLY A 292 5.61 6.99 -24.69
N ALA A 293 5.08 7.94 -23.92
CA ALA A 293 3.77 7.83 -23.30
C ALA A 293 2.64 8.11 -24.29
N TRP A 294 1.59 7.31 -24.19
CA TRP A 294 0.31 7.55 -24.85
C TRP A 294 -0.52 8.53 -24.02
N ASN A 295 -1.29 9.38 -24.69
CA ASN A 295 -2.19 10.34 -24.08
C ASN A 295 -3.63 10.03 -24.50
N LEU A 296 -4.58 10.16 -23.58
CA LEU A 296 -5.99 10.11 -23.92
C LEU A 296 -6.39 11.39 -24.65
N GLU A 297 -7.00 11.25 -25.82
CA GLU A 297 -7.69 12.32 -26.51
C GLU A 297 -9.14 11.92 -26.77
N LEU A 298 -10.01 12.91 -26.78
CA LEU A 298 -11.41 12.77 -27.15
C LEU A 298 -11.62 13.24 -28.59
N GLU A 299 -12.44 12.52 -29.33
CA GLU A 299 -12.79 12.87 -30.69
C GLU A 299 -14.31 12.85 -30.83
N ILE A 300 -14.87 13.93 -31.37
CA ILE A 300 -16.24 13.92 -31.87
C ILE A 300 -16.16 13.73 -33.37
N ASN A 301 -16.82 12.70 -33.89
CA ASN A 301 -16.90 12.44 -35.32
C ASN A 301 -18.36 12.31 -35.73
N ARG A 302 -18.67 12.64 -36.99
CA ARG A 302 -20.00 12.43 -37.54
C ARG A 302 -20.18 10.95 -37.90
N ALA A 303 -21.23 10.33 -37.40
CA ALA A 303 -21.60 8.96 -37.68
C ALA A 303 -22.39 8.85 -39.00
N ASP A 304 -22.55 7.62 -39.51
CA ASP A 304 -23.21 7.32 -40.79
C ASP A 304 -24.70 7.70 -40.81
N ASP A 305 -25.34 7.72 -39.64
CA ASP A 305 -26.72 8.17 -39.44
C ASP A 305 -26.87 9.70 -39.42
N GLY A 306 -25.75 10.42 -39.48
CA GLY A 306 -25.69 11.87 -39.44
C GLY A 306 -25.68 12.49 -38.04
N GLU A 307 -25.73 11.67 -36.97
CA GLU A 307 -25.51 12.09 -35.58
C GLU A 307 -24.01 12.28 -35.30
N PHE A 308 -23.69 12.88 -34.16
CA PHE A 308 -22.31 12.99 -33.69
C PHE A 308 -22.03 11.90 -32.66
N ALA A 309 -20.82 11.35 -32.66
CA ALA A 309 -20.39 10.38 -31.68
C ALA A 309 -19.10 10.84 -31.00
N LEU A 310 -19.14 10.95 -29.67
CA LEU A 310 -17.93 11.12 -28.86
C LEU A 310 -17.27 9.77 -28.65
N ARG A 311 -15.98 9.68 -28.99
CA ARG A 311 -15.11 8.52 -28.78
C ARG A 311 -13.83 8.95 -28.06
N GLY A 312 -13.19 8.01 -27.39
CA GLY A 312 -11.83 8.17 -26.89
C GLY A 312 -10.84 7.52 -27.84
N CYS A 313 -9.63 8.03 -27.88
CA CYS A 313 -8.49 7.38 -28.51
C CYS A 313 -7.21 7.67 -27.70
N PHE A 314 -6.18 6.86 -27.93
CA PHE A 314 -4.84 7.12 -27.45
C PHE A 314 -4.00 7.69 -28.59
N ARG A 315 -3.33 8.81 -28.33
CA ARG A 315 -2.39 9.42 -29.27
C ARG A 315 -1.00 9.56 -28.68
N ARG A 316 -0.01 9.38 -29.55
CA ARG A 316 1.40 9.59 -29.25
C ARG A 316 2.10 10.11 -30.49
N HIS A 317 2.53 11.36 -30.47
CA HIS A 317 3.03 12.04 -31.67
C HIS A 317 1.99 11.93 -32.82
N GLU A 318 2.34 11.29 -33.93
CA GLU A 318 1.45 11.04 -35.08
C GLU A 318 0.77 9.66 -35.02
N GLU A 319 1.07 8.85 -34.00
CA GLU A 319 0.49 7.52 -33.84
C GLU A 319 -0.90 7.60 -33.21
N TYR A 320 -1.81 6.76 -33.71
CA TYR A 320 -3.19 6.63 -33.25
C TYR A 320 -3.46 5.20 -32.79
N MET A 321 -4.16 5.06 -31.67
CA MET A 321 -4.67 3.78 -31.18
C MET A 321 -6.10 3.96 -30.66
N ASP A 322 -7.03 3.17 -31.18
CA ASP A 322 -8.42 3.18 -30.72
C ASP A 322 -8.50 2.74 -29.24
N LEU A 323 -9.38 3.38 -28.46
CA LEU A 323 -9.53 3.11 -27.03
C LEU A 323 -9.90 1.65 -26.73
N ALA A 324 -10.50 0.92 -27.66
CA ALA A 324 -10.86 -0.49 -27.51
C ALA A 324 -9.68 -1.46 -27.74
N VAL A 325 -8.59 -1.03 -28.39
CA VAL A 325 -7.45 -1.89 -28.74
C VAL A 325 -6.71 -2.44 -27.52
N PRO A 326 -6.38 -1.63 -26.49
CA PRO A 326 -5.79 -2.18 -25.28
C PRO A 326 -6.76 -3.15 -24.60
N VAL A 327 -6.25 -4.30 -24.19
CA VAL A 327 -7.01 -5.31 -23.45
C VAL A 327 -7.00 -5.06 -21.95
N LEU A 328 -5.98 -4.34 -21.45
CA LEU A 328 -5.89 -3.83 -20.09
C LEU A 328 -5.36 -2.40 -20.12
N VAL A 329 -5.95 -1.53 -19.31
CA VAL A 329 -5.45 -0.18 -19.04
C VAL A 329 -5.44 -0.01 -17.54
N THR A 330 -4.35 0.54 -16.99
CA THR A 330 -4.20 0.87 -15.58
C THR A 330 -3.72 2.32 -15.47
N PRO A 331 -3.77 2.95 -14.28
CA PRO A 331 -3.06 4.21 -14.09
C PRO A 331 -1.57 4.04 -14.44
N GLY A 332 -1.06 4.86 -15.37
CA GLY A 332 0.33 4.83 -15.81
C GLY A 332 0.68 3.90 -16.97
N LEU A 333 -0.15 2.89 -17.28
CA LEU A 333 0.20 1.84 -18.25
C LEU A 333 -1.00 1.41 -19.11
N LEU A 334 -0.70 0.99 -20.35
CA LEU A 334 -1.63 0.29 -21.22
C LEU A 334 -1.01 -0.99 -21.78
N PHE A 335 -1.87 -1.97 -22.04
CA PHE A 335 -1.49 -3.29 -22.52
C PHE A 335 -2.36 -3.68 -23.71
N THR A 336 -1.72 -3.93 -24.83
CA THR A 336 -2.30 -4.66 -25.96
C THR A 336 -2.03 -6.16 -25.79
N MET A 337 -2.38 -6.99 -26.78
CA MET A 337 -2.15 -8.43 -26.70
C MET A 337 -0.67 -8.83 -26.64
N ASP A 338 0.22 -8.00 -27.19
CA ASP A 338 1.65 -8.29 -27.36
C ASP A 338 2.58 -7.14 -26.91
N ARG A 339 2.03 -6.01 -26.44
CA ARG A 339 2.82 -4.85 -25.99
C ARG A 339 2.32 -4.26 -24.68
N ALA A 340 3.26 -3.78 -23.89
CA ALA A 340 3.00 -2.87 -22.77
C ALA A 340 3.65 -1.52 -23.05
N ALA A 341 2.94 -0.43 -22.74
CA ALA A 341 3.40 0.93 -22.97
C ALA A 341 3.00 1.85 -21.81
N VAL A 342 3.69 2.99 -21.71
CA VAL A 342 3.36 4.05 -20.74
C VAL A 342 2.10 4.79 -21.17
N LEU A 343 1.24 5.11 -20.21
CA LEU A 343 0.10 6.00 -20.33
C LEU A 343 0.31 7.18 -19.37
N THR A 344 0.15 8.41 -19.85
CA THR A 344 0.40 9.62 -19.04
C THR A 344 -0.52 9.67 -17.80
N HIS A 345 0.05 9.99 -16.63
CA HIS A 345 -0.67 10.08 -15.34
C HIS A 345 -1.65 11.26 -15.24
N GLU A 346 -1.54 12.26 -16.13
CA GLU A 346 -2.58 13.30 -16.31
C GLU A 346 -3.86 12.77 -16.97
N ALA A 347 -3.92 11.46 -17.26
CA ALA A 347 -5.09 10.83 -17.83
C ALA A 347 -6.32 11.06 -16.96
N ALA A 348 -7.34 11.62 -17.59
CA ALA A 348 -8.67 11.73 -17.03
C ALA A 348 -9.28 10.31 -16.92
N TRP A 349 -8.84 9.55 -15.90
CA TRP A 349 -9.10 8.12 -15.71
C TRP A 349 -10.58 7.78 -15.79
N GLU A 350 -11.42 8.66 -15.27
CA GLU A 350 -12.88 8.57 -15.33
C GLU A 350 -13.40 8.47 -16.77
N TRP A 351 -12.80 9.20 -17.72
CA TRP A 351 -13.15 9.13 -19.14
C TRP A 351 -12.73 7.80 -19.76
N ILE A 352 -11.54 7.28 -19.42
CA ILE A 352 -11.09 5.97 -19.91
C ILE A 352 -12.07 4.88 -19.46
N VAL A 353 -12.41 4.86 -18.16
CA VAL A 353 -13.34 3.88 -17.59
C VAL A 353 -14.72 4.02 -18.23
N ALA A 354 -15.27 5.24 -18.31
CA ALA A 354 -16.60 5.48 -18.84
C ALA A 354 -16.71 5.14 -20.34
N LEU A 355 -15.75 5.56 -21.16
CA LEU A 355 -15.77 5.34 -22.61
C LEU A 355 -15.45 3.89 -22.97
N ARG A 356 -14.58 3.19 -22.23
CA ARG A 356 -14.38 1.74 -22.46
C ARG A 356 -15.61 0.91 -22.08
N ALA A 357 -16.38 1.36 -21.07
CA ALA A 357 -17.62 0.68 -20.68
C ALA A 357 -18.77 0.92 -21.67
N LYS A 358 -18.92 2.14 -22.19
CA LYS A 358 -20.00 2.51 -23.12
C LYS A 358 -19.65 2.39 -24.61
N GLY A 359 -18.36 2.36 -24.95
CA GLY A 359 -17.83 2.40 -26.32
C GLY A 359 -17.83 3.80 -26.93
N SER A 360 -19.03 4.37 -27.12
CA SER A 360 -19.20 5.73 -27.65
C SER A 360 -20.47 6.37 -27.10
N LEU A 361 -20.50 7.70 -27.09
CA LEU A 361 -21.69 8.46 -26.71
C LEU A 361 -22.29 9.11 -27.96
N SER A 362 -23.49 8.68 -28.36
CA SER A 362 -24.23 9.30 -29.48
C SER A 362 -24.86 10.61 -29.02
N ILE A 363 -24.79 11.61 -29.88
CA ILE A 363 -25.21 12.98 -29.64
C ILE A 363 -26.13 13.36 -30.80
N SER A 364 -27.40 13.55 -30.47
CA SER A 364 -28.38 14.00 -31.45
C SER A 364 -28.03 15.42 -31.92
N LYS A 365 -28.39 15.76 -33.15
CA LYS A 365 -28.15 17.11 -33.70
C LYS A 365 -28.85 18.22 -32.91
N LYS A 366 -29.95 17.91 -32.20
CA LYS A 366 -30.70 18.90 -31.40
C LYS A 366 -30.03 19.22 -30.08
N ASP A 367 -29.36 18.22 -29.48
CA ASP A 367 -28.76 18.34 -28.15
C ASP A 367 -27.28 18.76 -28.21
N GLN A 368 -26.76 19.02 -29.41
CA GLN A 368 -25.35 19.27 -29.67
C GLN A 368 -24.77 20.42 -28.84
N ASP A 369 -25.47 21.56 -28.77
CA ASP A 369 -24.96 22.73 -28.05
C ASP A 369 -25.06 22.58 -26.53
N GLU A 370 -26.11 21.90 -26.04
CA GLU A 370 -26.24 21.53 -24.63
C GLU A 370 -25.13 20.58 -24.22
N PHE A 371 -24.87 19.56 -25.05
CA PHE A 371 -23.79 18.61 -24.84
C PHE A 371 -22.42 19.29 -24.82
N LEU A 372 -22.12 20.17 -25.79
CA LEU A 372 -20.87 20.93 -25.82
C LEU A 372 -20.73 21.83 -24.58
N SER A 373 -21.81 22.44 -24.11
CA SER A 373 -21.80 23.26 -22.89
C SER A 373 -21.35 22.45 -21.67
N VAL A 374 -21.92 21.26 -21.47
CA VAL A 374 -21.56 20.37 -20.36
C VAL A 374 -20.15 19.81 -20.53
N LEU A 375 -19.79 19.36 -21.73
CA LEU A 375 -18.49 18.77 -22.02
C LEU A 375 -17.36 19.78 -21.81
N LEU A 376 -17.48 20.97 -22.38
CA LEU A 376 -16.44 22.01 -22.30
C LEU A 376 -16.31 22.61 -20.91
N ALA A 377 -17.37 22.60 -20.09
CA ALA A 377 -17.30 23.02 -18.70
C ALA A 377 -16.61 21.99 -17.78
N SER A 378 -16.39 20.75 -18.24
CA SER A 378 -15.85 19.67 -17.40
C SER A 378 -14.41 19.96 -16.92
N PRO A 379 -14.10 19.81 -15.62
CA PRO A 379 -12.82 20.23 -15.02
C PRO A 379 -11.60 19.49 -15.60
N ASN A 380 -11.73 18.18 -15.84
CA ASN A 380 -10.64 17.32 -16.31
C ASN A 380 -10.90 16.86 -17.76
N LEU A 381 -11.34 17.77 -18.64
CA LEU A 381 -11.59 17.45 -20.04
C LEU A 381 -10.25 17.18 -20.76
N PRO A 382 -10.04 15.96 -21.31
CA PRO A 382 -8.87 15.66 -22.14
C PRO A 382 -8.86 16.52 -23.41
N PRO A 383 -7.72 16.61 -24.13
CA PRO A 383 -7.67 17.25 -25.44
C PRO A 383 -8.80 16.72 -26.34
N LEU A 384 -9.55 17.64 -26.95
CA LEU A 384 -10.77 17.35 -27.69
C LEU A 384 -10.62 17.81 -29.13
N THR A 385 -10.73 16.87 -30.06
CA THR A 385 -10.80 17.15 -31.50
C THR A 385 -12.25 17.11 -31.94
N VAL A 386 -12.68 18.13 -32.69
CA VAL A 386 -14.05 18.22 -33.20
C VAL A 386 -14.08 18.54 -34.70
N PRO A 387 -15.16 18.18 -35.42
CA PRO A 387 -15.35 18.54 -36.81
C PRO A 387 -15.54 20.05 -36.96
N THR A 388 -15.15 20.60 -38.12
CA THR A 388 -15.20 22.05 -38.38
C THR A 388 -16.60 22.65 -38.21
N GLU A 389 -17.66 21.86 -38.44
CA GLU A 389 -19.06 22.31 -38.35
C GLU A 389 -19.48 22.67 -36.92
N ILE A 390 -18.82 22.08 -35.92
CA ILE A 390 -19.14 22.26 -34.50
C ILE A 390 -17.96 22.86 -33.73
N SER A 391 -17.04 23.50 -34.44
CA SER A 391 -15.93 24.24 -33.86
C SER A 391 -16.40 25.46 -33.07
N TRP A 392 -15.55 25.94 -32.17
CA TRP A 392 -15.73 27.16 -31.39
C TRP A 392 -14.40 27.87 -31.25
N GLN A 393 -14.47 29.14 -30.87
CA GLN A 393 -13.29 29.92 -30.51
C GLN A 393 -13.08 29.87 -28.99
N GLU A 394 -11.93 29.41 -28.54
CA GLU A 394 -11.54 29.53 -27.12
C GLU A 394 -11.01 30.95 -26.87
N VAL A 395 -11.54 31.59 -25.83
CA VAL A 395 -11.17 32.94 -25.39
C VAL A 395 -10.98 32.92 -23.87
N MET A 396 -9.97 33.66 -23.39
CA MET A 396 -9.66 33.78 -21.97
C MET A 396 -9.80 35.26 -21.55
N PRO A 397 -11.02 35.73 -21.26
CA PRO A 397 -11.24 37.10 -20.82
C PRO A 397 -10.62 37.35 -19.43
N PRO A 398 -10.25 38.61 -19.11
CA PRO A 398 -9.67 38.94 -17.82
C PRO A 398 -10.69 38.71 -16.69
N ALA A 399 -10.27 38.00 -15.65
CA ALA A 399 -11.09 37.76 -14.47
C ALA A 399 -11.26 39.07 -13.66
N GLN A 400 -12.49 39.53 -13.47
CA GLN A 400 -12.79 40.69 -12.63
C GLN A 400 -13.27 40.24 -11.25
N PRO A 401 -12.44 40.33 -10.19
CA PRO A 401 -12.81 39.86 -8.87
C PRO A 401 -13.94 40.70 -8.26
N HIS A 402 -14.95 40.01 -7.73
CA HIS A 402 -16.12 40.57 -7.06
C HIS A 402 -16.26 39.92 -5.68
N LEU A 403 -16.24 40.75 -4.63
CA LEU A 403 -16.38 40.30 -3.25
C LEU A 403 -17.70 40.78 -2.67
N LYS A 404 -18.58 39.85 -2.30
CA LYS A 404 -19.83 40.17 -1.60
C LYS A 404 -19.66 39.88 -0.11
N ILE A 405 -19.75 40.91 0.73
CA ILE A 405 -19.69 40.78 2.18
C ILE A 405 -21.10 40.90 2.75
N PHE A 406 -21.52 39.93 3.56
CA PHE A 406 -22.86 39.90 4.14
C PHE A 406 -22.85 39.33 5.56
N LYS A 407 -23.86 39.73 6.35
CA LYS A 407 -24.08 39.17 7.69
C LYS A 407 -24.64 37.75 7.56
N HIS A 408 -24.01 36.77 8.20
CA HIS A 408 -24.57 35.43 8.32
C HIS A 408 -25.27 35.29 9.68
N LYS A 409 -26.59 35.12 9.68
CA LYS A 409 -27.35 34.84 10.90
C LYS A 409 -27.14 33.38 11.30
N ASP A 410 -26.27 33.15 12.27
CA ASP A 410 -26.15 31.86 12.96
C ASP A 410 -26.81 32.00 14.35
N PRO A 411 -27.83 31.21 14.71
CA PRO A 411 -28.54 31.35 15.99
C PRO A 411 -27.66 31.06 17.22
N TYR A 412 -26.52 30.40 17.05
CA TYR A 412 -25.70 29.85 18.14
C TYR A 412 -24.28 30.44 18.24
N ARG A 413 -23.93 31.44 17.42
CA ARG A 413 -22.59 32.06 17.41
C ARG A 413 -22.68 33.58 17.21
N ASP A 414 -21.66 34.30 17.68
CA ASP A 414 -21.47 35.74 17.45
C ASP A 414 -21.61 36.10 15.96
N GLU A 415 -22.16 37.30 15.69
CA GLU A 415 -22.35 37.85 14.34
C GLU A 415 -21.01 37.93 13.58
N ARG A 416 -20.71 36.92 12.76
CA ARG A 416 -19.57 36.96 11.83
C ARG A 416 -20.04 37.41 10.45
N LEU A 417 -19.28 38.33 9.87
CA LEU A 417 -19.40 38.66 8.44
C LEU A 417 -18.86 37.48 7.63
N ARG A 418 -19.56 37.13 6.54
CA ARG A 418 -19.09 36.21 5.51
C ARG A 418 -18.77 36.98 4.26
N ALA A 419 -17.77 36.51 3.53
CA ALA A 419 -17.40 37.00 2.22
C ALA A 419 -17.58 35.88 1.20
N GLU A 420 -18.16 36.20 0.06
CA GLU A 420 -18.33 35.30 -1.09
C GLU A 420 -17.54 35.90 -2.25
N LEU A 421 -16.52 35.15 -2.69
CA LEU A 421 -15.66 35.53 -3.79
C LEU A 421 -16.25 34.98 -5.10
N SER A 422 -16.38 35.86 -6.07
CA SER A 422 -16.85 35.58 -7.42
C SER A 422 -16.01 36.34 -8.43
N PHE A 423 -16.07 35.94 -9.69
CA PHE A 423 -15.32 36.53 -10.78
C PHE A 423 -16.27 36.81 -11.93
N ALA A 424 -16.29 38.07 -12.38
CA ALA A 424 -17.02 38.44 -13.57
C ALA A 424 -16.15 38.22 -14.81
N TYR A 425 -16.72 37.52 -15.78
CA TYR A 425 -16.17 37.27 -17.10
C TYR A 425 -17.19 37.79 -18.12
N GLU A 426 -16.91 38.96 -18.69
CA GLU A 426 -17.89 39.71 -19.49
C GLU A 426 -19.17 39.93 -18.66
N GLU A 427 -20.33 39.42 -19.08
CA GLU A 427 -21.61 39.58 -18.38
C GLU A 427 -21.90 38.45 -17.36
N GLN A 428 -21.05 37.42 -17.29
CA GLN A 428 -21.28 36.26 -16.41
C GLN A 428 -20.52 36.38 -15.10
N LEU A 429 -21.20 36.07 -13.99
CA LEU A 429 -20.62 36.02 -12.66
C LEU A 429 -20.46 34.56 -12.21
N ILE A 430 -19.23 34.14 -11.96
CA ILE A 430 -18.89 32.76 -11.59
C ILE A 430 -18.35 32.74 -10.15
N PHE A 431 -18.84 31.81 -9.32
CA PHE A 431 -18.32 31.66 -7.96
C PHE A 431 -16.93 31.02 -7.97
N HIS A 432 -16.07 31.45 -7.05
CA HIS A 432 -14.74 30.86 -6.90
C HIS A 432 -14.80 29.33 -6.64
N SER A 433 -15.84 28.86 -5.95
CA SER A 433 -16.06 27.45 -5.63
C SER A 433 -16.59 26.61 -6.79
N ASP A 434 -16.94 27.22 -7.92
CA ASP A 434 -17.42 26.49 -9.10
C ASP A 434 -16.24 25.68 -9.69
N PRO A 435 -16.36 24.35 -9.89
CA PRO A 435 -15.31 23.54 -10.48
C PRO A 435 -15.20 23.65 -12.00
N ALA A 436 -16.15 24.29 -12.69
CA ALA A 436 -16.16 24.36 -14.14
C ALA A 436 -14.97 25.15 -14.68
N ARG A 437 -14.34 24.68 -15.76
CA ARG A 437 -13.20 25.37 -16.41
C ARG A 437 -13.59 26.63 -17.19
N GLY A 438 -14.88 26.86 -17.39
CA GLY A 438 -15.41 27.94 -18.20
C GLY A 438 -16.85 27.67 -18.60
N PHE A 439 -17.38 28.50 -19.50
CA PHE A 439 -18.73 28.37 -20.01
C PHE A 439 -18.76 28.50 -21.53
N PHE A 440 -19.69 27.78 -22.16
CA PHE A 440 -19.87 27.80 -23.60
C PHE A 440 -21.00 28.75 -23.98
N ASP A 441 -20.67 29.75 -24.78
CA ASP A 441 -21.62 30.62 -25.47
C ASP A 441 -21.95 30.02 -26.83
N SER A 442 -23.08 29.31 -26.89
CA SER A 442 -23.56 28.66 -28.10
C SER A 442 -23.98 29.66 -29.19
N VAL A 443 -24.41 30.86 -28.82
CA VAL A 443 -24.88 31.90 -29.75
C VAL A 443 -23.70 32.48 -30.52
N ASN A 444 -22.62 32.85 -29.83
CA ASN A 444 -21.42 33.42 -30.45
C ASN A 444 -20.35 32.37 -30.81
N ARG A 445 -20.61 31.08 -30.51
CA ARG A 445 -19.66 29.96 -30.73
C ARG A 445 -18.31 30.20 -30.05
N ARG A 446 -18.35 30.64 -28.79
CA ARG A 446 -17.16 30.94 -27.97
C ARG A 446 -17.15 30.09 -26.72
N PHE A 447 -15.98 29.57 -26.35
CA PHE A 447 -15.77 29.00 -25.02
C PHE A 447 -14.96 30.00 -24.19
N LEU A 448 -15.60 30.55 -23.16
CA LEU A 448 -14.98 31.51 -22.25
C LEU A 448 -14.29 30.73 -21.13
N ARG A 449 -12.98 30.60 -21.26
CA ARG A 449 -12.13 29.89 -20.30
C ARG A 449 -11.80 30.79 -19.12
N ARG A 450 -11.93 30.26 -17.91
CA ARG A 450 -11.56 30.95 -16.68
C ARG A 450 -10.05 31.06 -16.56
N ASP A 451 -9.59 32.21 -16.07
CA ASP A 451 -8.19 32.43 -15.71
C ASP A 451 -7.98 32.03 -14.24
N LEU A 452 -7.82 30.72 -14.01
CA LEU A 452 -7.65 30.16 -12.67
C LEU A 452 -6.41 30.71 -11.94
N ASN A 453 -5.39 31.19 -12.67
CA ASN A 453 -4.22 31.79 -12.04
C ASN A 453 -4.54 33.19 -11.50
N ALA A 454 -5.24 34.02 -12.27
CA ALA A 454 -5.74 35.31 -11.78
C ALA A 454 -6.72 35.14 -10.61
N GLU A 455 -7.60 34.14 -10.68
CA GLU A 455 -8.52 33.81 -9.59
C GLU A 455 -7.78 33.41 -8.30
N ARG A 456 -6.76 32.55 -8.41
CA ARG A 456 -5.92 32.13 -7.28
C ARG A 456 -5.22 33.33 -6.63
N ILE A 457 -4.64 34.23 -7.43
CA ILE A 457 -3.98 35.44 -6.91
C ILE A 457 -4.96 36.33 -6.14
N ALA A 458 -6.19 36.50 -6.63
CA ALA A 458 -7.22 37.27 -5.93
C ALA A 458 -7.70 36.59 -4.63
N ALA A 459 -7.79 35.26 -4.61
CA ALA A 459 -8.11 34.50 -3.40
C ALA A 459 -7.01 34.62 -2.34
N GLU A 460 -5.73 34.50 -2.75
CA GLU A 460 -4.57 34.66 -1.87
C GLU A 460 -4.52 36.06 -1.23
N LEU A 461 -4.97 37.10 -1.93
CA LEU A 461 -5.08 38.44 -1.37
C LEU A 461 -6.08 38.49 -0.20
N LEU A 462 -7.19 37.76 -0.25
CA LEU A 462 -8.16 37.71 0.86
C LEU A 462 -7.56 37.02 2.09
N ASP A 463 -6.82 35.94 1.89
CA ASP A 463 -6.11 35.25 2.96
C ASP A 463 -5.07 36.16 3.62
N GLN A 464 -4.31 36.94 2.82
CA GLN A 464 -3.37 37.94 3.31
C GLN A 464 -4.05 39.07 4.10
N LEU A 465 -5.27 39.46 3.70
CA LEU A 465 -6.08 40.46 4.41
C LEU A 465 -6.76 39.89 5.67
N GLY A 466 -6.55 38.62 6.00
CA GLY A 466 -7.03 37.97 7.22
C GLY A 466 -8.45 37.39 7.12
N VAL A 467 -9.00 37.26 5.91
CA VAL A 467 -10.22 36.49 5.68
C VAL A 467 -9.88 35.02 5.88
N LYS A 468 -10.66 34.30 6.69
CA LYS A 468 -10.45 32.86 6.90
C LYS A 468 -11.30 32.06 5.91
N SER A 469 -10.64 31.26 5.08
CA SER A 469 -11.28 30.22 4.27
C SER A 469 -11.94 29.17 5.19
N ARG A 470 -13.05 28.59 4.73
CA ARG A 470 -13.84 27.63 5.48
C ARG A 470 -13.88 26.30 4.77
#